data_AF-A0A2R6AUC9-F1
#
_entry.id   AF-A0A2R6AUC9-F1
#
_cell.length_a   1.000
_cell.length_b   1.000
_cell.length_c   1.000
_cell.angle_alpha   90.00
_cell.angle_beta   90.00
_cell.angle_gamma   90.00
#
_symmetry.space_group_name_H-M   'P 1'
#
loop_
_entity.id
_entity.type
_entity.pdbx_description
1 polymer ?
#
loop_
_entity_poly.entity_id
_entity_poly.type
_entity_poly.pdbx_seq_one_letter_code
_entity_poly.pdbx_strand_id
1 'polypeptide(L)'
;MSVNGKGTILAHVKGDPTLINASNACWLSKPRATSYDDFYGDIDSVISGLAASVWRRQLALGPNPEFLVISHTQPQLPKAYQPQPVNRRALIAPTKR
;
A
#
# COMPACT_ATOMS: atom_id res chain seq x y z
N MET A 1 6.52 7.76 1.34
CA MET A 1 7.04 8.97 2.00
C MET A 1 5.87 9.83 2.45
N SER A 2 5.95 10.40 3.66
CA SER A 2 5.02 11.44 4.12
C SER A 2 5.64 12.81 3.90
N VAL A 3 4.80 13.79 3.57
CA VAL A 3 5.14 15.21 3.36
C VAL A 3 5.72 15.89 4.63
N ASN A 4 5.66 15.23 5.80
CA ASN A 4 6.14 15.74 7.10
C ASN A 4 7.24 14.90 7.79
N GLY A 5 8.01 14.08 7.07
CA GLY A 5 9.24 13.47 7.63
C GLY A 5 9.07 12.38 8.72
N LYS A 6 7.85 11.86 8.96
CA LYS A 6 7.65 10.69 9.82
C LYS A 6 7.78 9.41 8.98
N GLY A 7 8.91 8.72 9.11
CA GLY A 7 9.10 7.39 8.54
C GLY A 7 8.08 6.40 9.13
N THR A 8 7.60 5.46 8.31
CA THR A 8 6.71 4.38 8.76
C THR A 8 7.38 3.07 8.41
N ILE A 9 7.45 2.16 9.38
CA ILE A 9 7.92 0.80 9.16
C ILE A 9 6.76 -0.01 8.58
N LEU A 10 7.04 -0.62 7.45
CA LEU A 10 6.09 -1.41 6.67
C LEU A 10 6.61 -2.84 6.56
N ALA A 11 5.76 -3.83 6.80
CA ALA A 11 6.04 -5.22 6.46
C ALA A 11 5.29 -5.58 5.19
N HIS A 12 5.96 -6.32 4.30
CA HIS A 12 5.32 -6.90 3.13
C HIS A 12 4.28 -7.93 3.56
N VAL A 13 3.15 -7.96 2.87
CA VAL A 13 2.06 -8.90 3.14
C VAL A 13 1.74 -9.74 1.90
N LYS A 14 1.57 -9.11 0.73
CA LYS A 14 1.13 -9.77 -0.51
C LYS A 14 1.75 -9.13 -1.75
N GLY A 15 1.86 -9.89 -2.83
CA GLY A 15 2.38 -9.42 -4.12
C GLY A 15 3.91 -9.51 -4.22
N ASP A 16 4.48 -8.72 -5.12
CA ASP A 16 5.93 -8.68 -5.36
C ASP A 16 6.60 -7.65 -4.42
N PRO A 17 7.44 -8.06 -3.45
CA PRO A 17 8.11 -7.14 -2.54
C PRO A 17 9.16 -6.25 -3.21
N THR A 18 9.60 -6.60 -4.42
CA THR A 18 10.63 -5.86 -5.16
C THR A 18 10.08 -4.71 -6.01
N LEU A 19 8.75 -4.58 -6.08
CA LEU A 19 8.03 -3.56 -6.84
C LEU A 19 8.09 -2.15 -6.18
N ILE A 20 9.30 -1.66 -5.95
CA ILE A 20 9.56 -0.39 -5.26
C ILE A 20 9.58 0.82 -6.21
N ASN A 21 9.77 0.60 -7.50
CA ASN A 21 9.90 1.63 -8.54
C ASN A 21 8.55 2.08 -9.14
N ALA A 22 7.44 1.44 -8.76
CA ALA A 22 6.11 1.82 -9.20
C ALA A 22 5.71 3.22 -8.69
N SER A 23 4.98 3.94 -9.55
CA SER A 23 4.59 5.34 -9.36
C SER A 23 3.27 5.53 -8.61
N ASN A 24 2.38 4.52 -8.63
CA ASN A 24 1.13 4.60 -7.89
C ASN A 24 1.30 4.03 -6.48
N ALA A 25 0.85 4.80 -5.49
CA ALA A 25 0.58 4.30 -4.14
C ALA A 25 -0.84 4.65 -3.73
N CYS A 26 -1.46 3.76 -2.97
CA CYS A 26 -2.73 4.02 -2.33
C CYS A 26 -2.72 3.47 -0.91
N TRP A 27 -3.03 4.31 0.07
CA TRP A 27 -3.31 3.85 1.42
C TRP A 27 -4.73 3.29 1.50
N LEU A 28 -4.88 2.23 2.28
CA LEU A 28 -6.14 1.55 2.54
C LEU A 28 -6.34 1.34 4.04
N SER A 29 -7.61 1.35 4.41
CA SER A 29 -8.08 0.97 5.74
C SER A 29 -8.86 -0.34 5.61
N LYS A 30 -8.63 -1.27 6.54
CA LYS A 30 -9.50 -2.43 6.67
C LYS A 30 -10.92 -1.96 7.02
N PRO A 31 -11.98 -2.48 6.37
CA PRO A 31 -13.34 -2.11 6.74
C PRO A 31 -13.64 -2.51 8.20
N ARG A 32 -14.62 -1.80 8.79
CA ARG A 32 -15.13 -2.16 10.13
C ARG A 32 -15.79 -3.54 10.06
N ALA A 33 -15.69 -4.31 11.15
CA ALA A 33 -16.22 -5.67 11.27
C ALA A 33 -15.66 -6.74 10.31
N THR A 34 -14.72 -6.42 9.41
CA THR A 34 -13.97 -7.42 8.61
C THR A 34 -12.83 -8.00 9.44
N SER A 35 -12.62 -9.32 9.43
CA SER A 35 -11.43 -9.91 10.04
C SER A 35 -10.17 -9.58 9.23
N TYR A 36 -8.98 -9.78 9.78
CA TYR A 36 -7.76 -9.62 8.97
C TYR A 36 -7.65 -10.70 7.90
N ASP A 37 -8.07 -11.93 8.18
CA ASP A 37 -7.98 -13.04 7.23
C ASP A 37 -8.89 -12.81 6.03
N ASP A 38 -10.14 -12.38 6.26
CA ASP A 38 -11.07 -12.01 5.18
C ASP A 38 -10.51 -10.85 4.37
N PHE A 39 -9.97 -9.82 5.04
CA PHE A 39 -9.36 -8.69 4.36
C PHE A 39 -8.18 -9.10 3.48
N TYR A 40 -7.32 -10.01 3.96
CA TYR A 40 -6.22 -10.52 3.15
C TYR A 40 -6.69 -11.36 1.97
N GLY A 41 -7.75 -12.15 2.12
CA GLY A 41 -8.37 -12.89 1.03
C GLY A 41 -8.98 -11.97 -0.05
N ASP A 42 -9.66 -10.91 0.38
CA ASP A 42 -10.21 -9.93 -0.55
C ASP A 42 -9.10 -9.17 -1.29
N ILE A 43 -8.03 -8.78 -0.58
CA ILE A 43 -6.89 -8.08 -1.17
C ILE A 43 -6.21 -8.94 -2.24
N ASP A 44 -6.04 -10.24 -2.01
CA ASP A 44 -5.51 -11.16 -3.03
C ASP A 44 -6.35 -11.11 -4.30
N SER A 45 -7.68 -11.09 -4.17
CA SER A 45 -8.59 -10.99 -5.32
C SER A 45 -8.45 -9.66 -6.06
N VAL A 46 -8.27 -8.56 -5.33
CA VAL A 46 -8.14 -7.21 -5.89
C VAL A 46 -6.81 -6.98 -6.60
N ILE A 47 -5.73 -7.59 -6.12
CA ILE A 47 -4.40 -7.46 -6.74
C ILE A 47 -4.07 -8.58 -7.72
N SER A 48 -4.92 -9.61 -7.83
CA SER A 48 -4.71 -10.71 -8.75
C SER A 48 -4.57 -10.21 -10.20
N GLY A 49 -3.51 -10.64 -10.88
CA GLY A 49 -3.20 -10.19 -12.25
C GLY A 49 -2.61 -8.78 -12.34
N LEU A 50 -2.43 -8.07 -11.23
CA LEU A 50 -1.72 -6.79 -11.19
C LEU A 50 -0.28 -6.99 -10.75
N ALA A 51 0.65 -6.29 -11.41
CA ALA A 51 1.97 -6.04 -10.84
C ALA A 51 1.81 -5.08 -9.65
N ALA A 52 1.61 -5.64 -8.46
CA ALA A 52 1.34 -4.91 -7.24
C ALA A 52 2.08 -5.49 -6.02
N SER A 53 2.22 -4.65 -5.00
CA SER A 53 2.85 -4.98 -3.73
C SER A 53 2.06 -4.37 -2.59
N VAL A 54 1.74 -5.15 -1.57
CA VAL A 54 0.91 -4.75 -0.44
C VAL A 54 1.72 -4.82 0.85
N TRP A 55 1.68 -3.72 1.60
CA TRP A 55 2.46 -3.55 2.81
C TRP A 55 1.57 -3.10 3.96
N ARG A 56 1.87 -3.56 5.18
CA ARG A 56 1.14 -3.18 6.39
C ARG A 56 2.04 -2.41 7.35
N ARG A 57 1.51 -1.34 7.93
CA ARG A 57 2.17 -0.61 9.03
C ARG A 57 2.39 -1.52 10.21
N GLN A 58 3.63 -1.56 10.71
CA GLN A 58 3.98 -2.33 11.91
C GLN A 58 3.62 -1.58 13.20
N LEU A 59 3.49 -0.25 13.14
CA LEU A 59 3.15 0.61 14.27
C LEU A 59 2.01 1.55 13.88
N ALA A 60 0.81 1.01 13.75
CA ALA A 60 -0.41 1.81 13.54
C ALA A 60 -1.02 2.14 14.91
N LEU A 61 -0.83 3.38 15.37
CA LEU A 61 -1.60 3.93 16.49
C LEU A 61 -2.70 4.83 15.94
N GLY A 62 -3.94 4.59 16.39
CA GLY A 62 -5.12 5.37 16.01
C GLY A 62 -5.74 4.99 14.66
N PRO A 63 -6.69 5.80 14.16
CA PRO A 63 -7.54 5.48 12.99
C PRO A 63 -6.82 5.62 11.64
N ASN A 64 -5.49 5.55 11.64
CA ASN A 64 -4.70 5.78 10.45
C ASN A 64 -4.84 4.60 9.46
N PRO A 65 -4.82 4.85 8.14
CA PRO A 65 -4.75 3.79 7.16
C PRO A 65 -3.59 2.83 7.44
N GLU A 66 -3.88 1.54 7.40
CA GLU A 66 -2.97 0.49 7.87
C GLU A 66 -2.17 -0.14 6.72
N PHE A 67 -2.70 -0.07 5.50
CA PHE A 67 -2.18 -0.82 4.36
C PHE A 67 -1.78 0.10 3.21
N LEU A 68 -0.66 -0.20 2.55
CA LEU A 68 -0.17 0.51 1.38
C LEU A 68 -0.12 -0.45 0.20
N VAL A 69 -0.83 -0.11 -0.87
CA VAL A 69 -0.71 -0.80 -2.17
C VAL A 69 0.19 0.03 -3.07
N ILE A 70 1.18 -0.60 -3.69
CA ILE A 70 2.08 -0.03 -4.69
C ILE A 70 1.86 -0.80 -6.00
N SER A 71 1.74 -0.09 -7.12
CA SER A 71 1.44 -0.72 -8.43
C SER A 71 1.82 0.16 -9.61
N HIS A 72 2.07 -0.45 -10.78
CA HIS A 72 2.31 0.29 -12.03
C HIS A 72 1.03 0.86 -12.64
N THR A 73 -0.10 0.19 -12.43
CA THR A 73 -1.43 0.62 -12.89
C THR A 73 -2.31 0.84 -11.68
N GLN A 74 -3.08 1.93 -11.67
CA GLN A 74 -4.00 2.25 -10.59
C GLN A 74 -5.04 1.12 -10.42
N PRO A 75 -5.06 0.40 -9.28
CA PRO A 75 -6.04 -0.65 -9.05
C PRO A 75 -7.43 -0.05 -8.83
N GLN A 76 -8.46 -0.78 -9.28
CA GLN A 76 -9.85 -0.47 -8.96
C GLN A 76 -10.14 -0.98 -7.55
N LEU A 77 -10.03 -0.08 -6.56
CA LEU A 77 -10.18 -0.42 -5.15
C LEU A 77 -11.62 -0.16 -4.68
N PRO A 78 -12.28 -1.12 -4.01
CA PRO A 78 -13.58 -0.91 -3.39
C PRO A 78 -13.58 0.31 -2.44
N LYS A 79 -14.65 1.11 -2.49
CA LYS A 79 -14.82 2.29 -1.61
C LYS A 79 -14.77 1.93 -0.12
N ALA A 80 -15.14 0.70 0.24
CA ALA A 80 -15.09 0.19 1.61
C ALA A 80 -13.67 0.24 2.22
N TYR A 81 -12.62 0.21 1.39
CA TYR A 81 -11.23 0.31 1.83
C TYR A 81 -10.75 1.74 2.05
N GLN A 82 -11.63 2.74 1.84
CA GLN A 82 -11.32 4.15 2.00
C GLN A 82 -10.00 4.53 1.29
N PRO A 83 -9.89 4.27 -0.03
CA PRO A 83 -8.64 4.44 -0.75
C PRO A 83 -8.18 5.90 -0.70
N GLN A 84 -6.92 6.10 -0.29
CA GLN A 84 -6.27 7.40 -0.23
C GLN A 84 -5.04 7.37 -1.15
N PRO A 85 -5.17 7.83 -2.41
CA PRO A 85 -4.06 7.90 -3.34
C PRO A 85 -2.93 8.77 -2.81
N VAL A 86 -1.69 8.34 -3.03
CA VAL A 86 -0.49 9.10 -2.71
C VAL A 86 0.37 9.20 -3.94
N ASN A 87 0.75 10.43 -4.28
CA ASN A 87 1.72 10.66 -5.34
C ASN A 87 3.10 10.18 -4.87
N ARG A 88 3.61 9.08 -5.47
CA ARG A 88 5.01 8.72 -5.33
C ARG A 88 5.79 9.51 -6.38
N ARG A 89 6.45 10.59 -5.94
CA ARG A 89 7.63 11.03 -6.70
C ARG A 89 8.65 9.91 -6.62
N ALA A 90 9.13 9.47 -7.78
CA ALA A 90 10.30 8.61 -7.83
C ALA A 90 11.41 9.31 -7.03
N LEU A 91 11.87 8.66 -5.96
CA LEU A 91 13.15 9.05 -5.37
C LEU A 91 14.18 8.75 -6.44
N ILE A 92 14.68 9.82 -7.06
CA ILE A 92 15.67 9.74 -8.13
C ILE A 92 16.81 8.83 -7.64
N ALA A 93 17.20 7.89 -8.50
CA ALA A 93 18.24 6.89 -8.29
C ALA A 93 19.54 7.49 -7.72
N PRO A 94 20.38 6.71 -7.02
CA PRO A 94 21.58 7.22 -6.38
C PRO A 94 22.46 7.94 -7.41
N THR A 95 22.89 9.14 -7.04
CA THR A 95 23.92 9.89 -7.74
C THR A 95 25.10 8.96 -7.99
N LYS A 96 25.38 8.63 -9.26
CA LYS A 96 26.63 7.96 -9.63
C LYS A 96 27.78 8.81 -9.08
N ARG A 97 28.65 8.20 -8.29
CA ARG A 97 29.97 8.76 -7.96
C ARG A 97 30.83 8.81 -9.22
#